data_AF-A0A064CA42-F1
#
_entry.id   AF-A0A064CA42-F1
#
_cell.length_a   1.000
_cell.length_b   1.000
_cell.length_c   1.000
_cell.angle_alpha   90.00
_cell.angle_beta   90.00
_cell.angle_gamma   90.00
#
_symmetry.space_group_name_H-M   'P 1'
#
loop_
_entity.id
_entity.type
_entity.pdbx_description
1 polymer ?
#
loop_
_entity_poly.entity_id
_entity_poly.type
_entity_poly.pdbx_seq_one_letter_code
_entity_poly.pdbx_strand_id
1 'polypeptide(L)'
;MTSLPRAHPSQKKNSPDTPGRINYVSDGDGLQDCDAHGTIVASIIAAQPADGKTRLPPPRQTRRPDTVPTSEAPPPPPPTQTQTQTQTQTQTVIIQAPPPPPPPPPPDAPPAAWHSDGGALRVQPVDFPGPMPADDPPPPPPPPPAPVIPPPDAYTGIAPDAQIISIRQSSQAFSPENSFGNEDPETRRKAGDIESMARAIVHAANMGAKVINISEVSCMSALDVVDQKALGAAIRYAAVDKDAVIVAAAGNTSNKDCKQNPIYNPLSPNDPRDWAGVTTVVTPAWFSDYVLTVGAVDADGNPLTDLSMAGPWVSIAAPGTNIESLSARDDGLMNAVEGKEGNDTKLINPGGTSFSAAIVSGVAALVRQKYPTLTSHQIINRLIRTARPPARGVDNQIGYGIVDPVAALTYNLPDGDPRPPERIADPLVLPPPHPGRDMSPVWIALGTIGAVALLAVAAVGVAAIVRNRRMQ
;
A
#
# COMPACT_ATOMS: atom_id res chain seq x y z
N MET A 1 56.94 -20.45 5.36
CA MET A 1 56.81 -19.66 6.60
C MET A 1 55.50 -18.90 6.54
N THR A 2 54.86 -18.82 7.69
CA THR A 2 53.44 -18.65 7.95
C THR A 2 52.98 -17.17 7.99
N SER A 3 51.66 -16.98 7.85
CA SER A 3 50.78 -15.87 8.29
C SER A 3 50.53 -14.61 7.42
N LEU A 4 49.29 -14.56 6.91
CA LEU A 4 48.36 -13.42 6.69
C LEU A 4 48.14 -12.53 7.96
N PRO A 5 47.26 -11.48 7.98
CA PRO A 5 47.08 -10.28 7.12
C PRO A 5 46.58 -9.00 7.89
N ARG A 6 46.35 -7.84 7.22
CA ARG A 6 45.15 -6.96 7.41
C ARG A 6 45.07 -5.74 6.46
N ALA A 7 43.89 -5.60 5.81
CA ALA A 7 43.02 -4.43 5.53
C ALA A 7 43.65 -3.04 5.17
N HIS A 8 43.14 -2.18 4.27
CA HIS A 8 41.78 -1.86 3.80
C HIS A 8 41.85 -0.90 2.57
N PRO A 9 40.75 -0.30 2.01
CA PRO A 9 40.51 -0.16 0.58
C PRO A 9 40.69 1.27 0.01
N SER A 10 40.86 1.38 -1.30
CA SER A 10 41.05 2.65 -2.02
C SER A 10 39.74 3.30 -2.47
N GLN A 11 39.75 4.63 -2.30
CA GLN A 11 38.67 5.61 -2.43
C GLN A 11 38.06 5.87 -3.81
N LYS A 12 36.76 6.19 -3.74
CA LYS A 12 36.00 7.34 -4.30
C LYS A 12 36.68 8.24 -5.35
N LYS A 13 35.95 8.54 -6.42
CA LYS A 13 36.14 9.76 -7.25
C LYS A 13 34.92 10.67 -7.13
N ASN A 14 35.15 11.87 -6.60
CA ASN A 14 34.21 12.98 -6.48
C ASN A 14 34.14 13.81 -7.79
N SER A 15 32.98 14.41 -8.05
CA SER A 15 32.87 15.69 -8.77
C SER A 15 31.66 16.50 -8.22
N PRO A 16 31.73 17.84 -8.10
CA PRO A 16 30.86 18.64 -7.23
C PRO A 16 29.63 19.24 -7.94
N ASP A 17 28.67 19.69 -7.12
CA ASP A 17 27.42 20.42 -7.42
C ASP A 17 26.23 19.64 -8.00
N THR A 18 25.46 18.99 -7.10
CA THR A 18 23.99 18.87 -7.19
C THR A 18 23.41 18.49 -5.81
N PRO A 19 22.39 19.17 -5.27
CA PRO A 19 21.78 18.79 -4.00
C PRO A 19 20.78 17.63 -4.19
N GLY A 20 20.99 16.55 -3.43
CA GLY A 20 20.05 15.45 -3.25
C GLY A 20 20.30 14.25 -4.16
N ARG A 21 21.21 13.36 -3.78
CA ARG A 21 21.19 11.96 -4.25
C ARG A 21 20.42 11.12 -3.21
N ILE A 22 19.99 9.94 -3.62
CA ILE A 22 19.17 8.99 -2.85
C ILE A 22 19.96 7.68 -2.83
N ASN A 23 20.09 7.03 -1.68
CA ASN A 23 20.76 5.73 -1.57
C ASN A 23 19.74 4.58 -1.70
N TYR A 24 20.12 3.56 -2.45
CA TYR A 24 19.33 2.34 -2.61
C TYR A 24 19.45 1.43 -1.39
N VAL A 25 18.34 0.85 -0.95
CA VAL A 25 18.29 -0.17 0.12
C VAL A 25 18.08 -1.59 -0.47
N SER A 26 17.93 -1.68 -1.79
CA SER A 26 17.72 -2.91 -2.59
C SER A 26 18.35 -2.74 -3.99
N ASP A 27 18.61 -3.85 -4.70
CA ASP A 27 19.23 -3.88 -6.03
C ASP A 27 18.27 -3.35 -7.11
N GLY A 28 18.13 -2.03 -7.25
CA GLY A 28 17.28 -1.37 -8.27
C GLY A 28 17.70 0.07 -8.57
N ASP A 29 17.18 0.65 -9.65
CA ASP A 29 17.52 2.02 -10.11
C ASP A 29 16.53 3.11 -9.66
N GLY A 30 15.48 2.71 -8.94
CA GLY A 30 14.45 3.59 -8.37
C GLY A 30 13.64 4.44 -9.33
N LEU A 31 13.88 4.28 -10.62
CA LEU A 31 13.01 4.71 -11.71
C LEU A 31 12.06 3.59 -12.12
N GLN A 32 12.40 2.34 -11.77
CA GLN A 32 11.51 1.19 -11.79
C GLN A 32 11.07 0.86 -10.35
N ASP A 33 9.77 0.99 -10.11
CA ASP A 33 9.11 0.61 -8.86
C ASP A 33 7.88 -0.22 -9.25
N CYS A 34 8.17 -1.44 -9.72
CA CYS A 34 7.19 -2.46 -10.08
C CYS A 34 6.83 -3.35 -8.86
N ASP A 35 7.28 -2.98 -7.67
CA ASP A 35 6.92 -3.67 -6.43
C ASP A 35 5.68 -3.03 -5.81
N ALA A 36 4.57 -3.48 -6.43
CA ALA A 36 3.24 -3.59 -5.88
C ALA A 36 2.31 -2.38 -6.05
N HIS A 37 1.01 -2.73 -5.95
CA HIS A 37 -0.20 -1.93 -6.19
C HIS A 37 0.01 -0.42 -6.07
N GLY A 38 -0.77 0.41 -6.77
CA GLY A 38 -0.88 1.85 -6.45
C GLY A 38 -1.26 2.20 -4.98
N THR A 39 -1.28 1.21 -4.09
CA THR A 39 -1.47 1.22 -2.63
C THR A 39 -0.32 0.63 -1.79
N ILE A 40 0.70 -0.05 -2.35
CA ILE A 40 1.94 -0.44 -1.61
C ILE A 40 3.03 0.61 -1.76
N VAL A 41 3.00 1.36 -2.87
CA VAL A 41 3.54 2.72 -2.91
C VAL A 41 2.47 3.64 -2.35
N ALA A 42 2.83 4.48 -1.38
CA ALA A 42 2.02 5.61 -0.91
C ALA A 42 1.73 6.57 -2.07
N SER A 43 0.73 6.22 -2.87
CA SER A 43 0.39 6.96 -4.07
C SER A 43 -0.78 7.86 -3.73
N ILE A 44 -0.60 9.15 -3.98
CA ILE A 44 -1.74 10.02 -4.12
C ILE A 44 -2.35 9.70 -5.48
N ILE A 45 -3.52 9.06 -5.46
CA ILE A 45 -4.29 8.78 -6.68
C ILE A 45 -5.32 9.88 -6.84
N ALA A 46 -5.15 10.66 -7.89
CA ALA A 46 -6.06 11.73 -8.24
C ALA A 46 -6.94 11.32 -9.41
N ALA A 47 -8.24 11.61 -9.33
CA ALA A 47 -9.19 11.28 -10.38
C ALA A 47 -10.06 12.47 -10.80
N GLN A 48 -10.41 12.50 -12.09
CA GLN A 48 -11.41 13.40 -12.65
C GLN A 48 -12.45 12.55 -13.42
N PRO A 49 -13.75 12.93 -13.41
CA PRO A 49 -14.74 12.27 -14.25
C PRO A 49 -14.32 12.28 -15.72
N ALA A 50 -14.52 11.16 -16.43
CA ALA A 50 -14.32 11.12 -17.87
C ALA A 50 -15.24 12.13 -18.57
N ASP A 51 -14.68 12.83 -19.56
CA ASP A 51 -15.39 13.78 -20.42
C ASP A 51 -16.21 13.09 -21.52
N GLY A 52 -16.15 11.75 -21.59
CA GLY A 52 -16.79 10.93 -22.63
C GLY A 52 -16.25 11.15 -24.04
N LYS A 53 -15.15 11.91 -24.20
CA LYS A 53 -14.60 12.36 -25.50
C LYS A 53 -13.12 12.04 -25.63
N THR A 54 -12.38 12.03 -24.54
CA THR A 54 -10.98 11.66 -24.48
C THR A 54 -10.89 10.14 -24.62
N ARG A 55 -10.32 9.67 -25.74
CA ARG A 55 -10.02 8.24 -25.91
C ARG A 55 -9.07 7.82 -24.81
N LEU A 56 -9.40 6.73 -24.12
CA LEU A 56 -8.45 6.05 -23.24
C LEU A 56 -7.19 5.75 -24.05
N PRO A 57 -5.99 5.96 -23.48
CA PRO A 57 -4.78 5.52 -24.14
C PRO A 57 -4.90 4.03 -24.47
N PRO A 58 -4.36 3.57 -25.61
CA PRO A 58 -4.35 2.15 -25.91
C PRO A 58 -3.68 1.40 -24.74
N PRO A 59 -4.05 0.12 -24.51
CA PRO A 59 -3.38 -0.72 -23.52
C PRO A 59 -1.87 -0.54 -23.67
N ARG A 60 -1.17 -0.19 -22.58
CA ARG A 60 0.29 -0.09 -22.67
C ARG A 60 0.77 -1.45 -23.15
N GLN A 61 1.55 -1.47 -24.24
CA GLN A 61 2.31 -2.66 -24.57
C GLN A 61 3.12 -3.03 -23.33
N THR A 62 3.09 -4.30 -22.94
CA THR A 62 3.93 -4.87 -21.88
C THR A 62 5.36 -4.46 -22.15
N ARG A 63 5.85 -3.43 -21.46
CA ARG A 63 7.25 -3.03 -21.54
C ARG A 63 7.99 -4.01 -20.65
N ARG A 64 8.44 -5.12 -21.23
CA ARG A 64 9.49 -5.95 -20.61
C ARG A 64 10.67 -5.02 -20.34
N PRO A 65 11.29 -5.06 -19.15
CA PRO A 65 12.50 -4.28 -18.91
C PRO A 65 13.54 -4.62 -20.00
N ASP A 66 14.22 -3.60 -20.52
CA ASP A 66 15.40 -3.83 -21.32
C ASP A 66 16.38 -4.62 -20.44
N THR A 67 16.77 -5.82 -20.88
CA THR A 67 17.78 -6.62 -20.18
C THR A 67 19.08 -5.82 -20.17
N VAL A 68 19.51 -5.39 -18.99
CA VAL A 68 20.88 -4.87 -18.81
C VAL A 68 21.83 -5.99 -19.24
N PRO A 69 22.76 -5.76 -20.19
CA PRO A 69 23.74 -6.77 -20.56
C PRO A 69 24.63 -7.04 -19.35
N THR A 70 24.41 -8.16 -18.65
CA THR A 70 25.34 -8.63 -17.63
C THR A 70 26.44 -9.42 -18.33
N SER A 71 27.70 -9.16 -17.99
CA SER A 71 28.83 -10.02 -18.38
C SER A 71 28.92 -11.29 -17.52
N GLU A 72 27.97 -11.50 -16.62
CA GLU A 72 27.94 -12.64 -15.71
C GLU A 72 27.29 -13.84 -16.41
N ALA A 73 27.99 -14.98 -16.39
CA ALA A 73 27.47 -16.22 -16.94
C ALA A 73 26.25 -16.67 -16.10
N PRO A 74 25.18 -17.18 -16.74
CA PRO A 74 24.03 -17.69 -16.01
C PRO A 74 24.46 -18.76 -14.99
N PRO A 75 23.86 -18.79 -13.78
CA PRO A 75 24.12 -19.88 -12.85
C PRO A 75 23.73 -21.22 -13.48
N PRO A 76 24.48 -22.30 -13.20
CA PRO A 76 24.15 -23.62 -13.72
C PRO A 76 22.76 -24.05 -13.24
N PRO A 77 21.97 -24.72 -14.09
CA PRO A 77 20.63 -25.16 -13.73
C PRO A 77 20.68 -26.08 -12.51
N PRO A 78 19.69 -25.99 -11.60
CA PRO A 78 19.63 -26.89 -10.45
C PRO A 78 19.47 -28.35 -10.92
N PRO A 79 20.04 -29.33 -10.18
CA PRO A 79 19.92 -30.73 -10.53
C PRO A 79 18.46 -31.17 -10.56
N THR A 80 18.08 -31.88 -11.62
CA THR A 80 16.74 -32.42 -11.85
C THR A 80 16.30 -33.28 -10.65
N GLN A 81 15.35 -32.80 -9.86
CA GLN A 81 14.68 -33.63 -8.87
C GLN A 81 13.53 -34.39 -9.53
N THR A 82 13.67 -35.71 -9.64
CA THR A 82 12.56 -36.61 -10.00
C THR A 82 11.59 -36.66 -8.83
N GLN A 83 10.49 -35.91 -8.91
CA GLN A 83 9.40 -36.02 -7.95
C GLN A 83 8.45 -37.16 -8.36
N THR A 84 8.42 -38.23 -7.57
CA THR A 84 7.39 -39.26 -7.65
C THR A 84 6.11 -38.71 -7.02
N GLN A 85 5.16 -38.27 -7.84
CA GLN A 85 3.84 -37.85 -7.36
C GLN A 85 3.01 -39.07 -6.93
N THR A 86 2.69 -39.16 -5.65
CA THR A 86 1.64 -40.06 -5.15
C THR A 86 0.31 -39.33 -5.31
N GLN A 87 -0.44 -39.65 -6.36
CA GLN A 87 -1.78 -39.10 -6.57
C GLN A 87 -2.74 -39.67 -5.51
N THR A 88 -3.21 -38.81 -4.60
CA THR A 88 -4.40 -39.12 -3.79
C THR A 88 -5.62 -38.77 -4.63
N GLN A 89 -6.34 -39.79 -5.12
CA GLN A 89 -7.55 -39.61 -5.92
C GLN A 89 -8.73 -39.21 -5.02
N THR A 90 -9.27 -38.01 -5.24
CA THR A 90 -10.58 -37.61 -4.71
C THR A 90 -11.66 -38.31 -5.56
N GLN A 91 -12.41 -39.24 -4.98
CA GLN A 91 -13.52 -39.91 -5.65
C GLN A 91 -14.77 -39.01 -5.65
N THR A 92 -15.10 -38.46 -6.82
CA THR A 92 -16.43 -37.87 -7.09
C THR A 92 -17.31 -38.96 -7.68
N VAL A 93 -18.34 -39.41 -6.95
CA VAL A 93 -19.32 -40.39 -7.44
C VAL A 93 -20.30 -39.67 -8.36
N ILE A 94 -20.18 -39.92 -9.67
CA ILE A 94 -21.17 -39.53 -10.69
C ILE A 94 -21.81 -40.81 -11.21
N ILE A 95 -23.11 -40.97 -10.99
CA ILE A 95 -23.91 -42.07 -11.55
C ILE A 95 -24.15 -41.77 -13.03
N GLN A 96 -23.52 -42.52 -13.93
CA GLN A 96 -23.74 -42.46 -15.38
C GLN A 96 -24.56 -43.66 -15.86
N ALA A 97 -25.63 -43.41 -16.61
CA ALA A 97 -26.39 -44.42 -17.34
C ALA A 97 -25.60 -44.91 -18.59
N PRO A 98 -25.72 -46.19 -18.98
CA PRO A 98 -24.88 -46.77 -20.04
C PRO A 98 -25.30 -46.36 -21.47
N PRO A 99 -24.34 -46.16 -22.39
CA PRO A 99 -24.57 -45.79 -23.79
C PRO A 99 -24.95 -46.99 -24.70
N PRO A 100 -25.60 -46.75 -25.86
CA PRO A 100 -26.01 -47.79 -26.82
C PRO A 100 -24.84 -48.41 -27.61
N PRO A 101 -24.99 -49.65 -28.12
CA PRO A 101 -23.91 -50.42 -28.76
C PRO A 101 -23.60 -49.96 -30.21
N PRO A 102 -22.34 -50.19 -30.67
CA PRO A 102 -21.85 -49.77 -32.00
C PRO A 102 -22.27 -50.71 -33.15
N PRO A 103 -22.33 -50.21 -34.41
CA PRO A 103 -22.67 -50.99 -35.60
C PRO A 103 -21.52 -51.89 -36.12
N PRO A 104 -21.84 -52.95 -36.90
CA PRO A 104 -20.88 -53.97 -37.34
C PRO A 104 -20.00 -53.54 -38.54
N PRO A 105 -18.80 -54.14 -38.70
CA PRO A 105 -17.85 -53.80 -39.76
C PRO A 105 -18.19 -54.43 -41.13
N PRO A 106 -17.82 -53.79 -42.27
CA PRO A 106 -17.91 -54.38 -43.61
C PRO A 106 -16.70 -55.29 -43.96
N PRO A 107 -16.87 -56.22 -44.93
CA PRO A 107 -15.94 -57.33 -45.19
C PRO A 107 -14.74 -57.02 -46.10
N ASP A 108 -13.69 -57.86 -45.99
CA ASP A 108 -12.37 -57.79 -46.63
C ASP A 108 -12.29 -58.24 -48.11
N ALA A 109 -11.44 -57.50 -48.85
CA ALA A 109 -10.52 -57.84 -49.97
C ALA A 109 -11.07 -58.33 -51.34
N PRO A 110 -10.44 -57.96 -52.49
CA PRO A 110 -9.12 -58.50 -52.92
C PRO A 110 -8.15 -57.49 -53.62
N PRO A 111 -6.89 -57.89 -53.95
CA PRO A 111 -5.76 -56.97 -54.17
C PRO A 111 -5.27 -56.79 -55.63
N ALA A 112 -4.51 -55.70 -55.82
CA ALA A 112 -3.41 -55.41 -56.76
C ALA A 112 -3.58 -55.55 -58.28
N ALA A 113 -3.26 -54.46 -59.00
CA ALA A 113 -2.72 -54.49 -60.37
C ALA A 113 -1.79 -53.29 -60.62
N TRP A 114 -0.64 -53.57 -61.24
CA TRP A 114 0.38 -52.64 -61.72
C TRP A 114 -0.02 -52.00 -63.05
N HIS A 115 0.56 -50.85 -63.43
CA HIS A 115 1.20 -50.63 -64.76
C HIS A 115 1.86 -49.24 -64.88
N SER A 116 2.88 -49.20 -65.74
CA SER A 116 3.86 -48.15 -66.04
C SER A 116 3.68 -47.63 -67.48
N ASP A 117 3.95 -46.35 -67.74
CA ASP A 117 4.31 -45.80 -69.07
C ASP A 117 5.14 -44.52 -68.86
N GLY A 118 6.42 -44.46 -69.20
CA GLY A 118 6.96 -43.92 -70.46
C GLY A 118 7.56 -42.51 -70.20
N GLY A 119 8.80 -42.12 -70.47
CA GLY A 119 9.78 -42.54 -71.47
C GLY A 119 10.20 -41.31 -72.29
N ALA A 120 11.17 -40.51 -71.81
CA ALA A 120 11.92 -39.55 -72.64
C ALA A 120 13.26 -39.14 -71.99
N LEU A 121 14.38 -39.58 -72.58
CA LEU A 121 15.72 -39.04 -72.34
C LEU A 121 15.87 -37.65 -72.98
N ARG A 122 16.49 -36.70 -72.27
CA ARG A 122 17.34 -35.65 -72.90
C ARG A 122 18.51 -35.21 -72.01
N VAL A 123 19.70 -35.58 -72.50
CA VAL A 123 21.00 -34.86 -72.55
C VAL A 123 21.41 -33.99 -71.35
N GLN A 124 22.50 -34.38 -70.68
CA GLN A 124 23.31 -33.52 -69.82
C GLN A 124 24.23 -32.61 -70.65
N PRO A 125 24.28 -31.31 -70.35
CA PRO A 125 25.47 -30.47 -70.52
C PRO A 125 26.28 -30.46 -69.22
N VAL A 126 27.55 -30.86 -69.31
CA VAL A 126 28.59 -30.57 -68.32
C VAL A 126 29.09 -29.15 -68.59
N ASP A 127 28.85 -28.24 -67.65
CA ASP A 127 29.39 -26.88 -67.67
C ASP A 127 30.27 -26.62 -66.42
N PHE A 128 31.31 -25.82 -66.68
CA PHE A 128 32.51 -25.56 -65.88
C PHE A 128 32.25 -24.89 -64.51
N PRO A 129 33.17 -25.03 -63.52
CA PRO A 129 32.99 -24.47 -62.18
C PRO A 129 33.09 -22.94 -62.21
N GLY A 130 31.95 -22.27 -61.99
CA GLY A 130 31.88 -20.84 -61.66
C GLY A 130 32.18 -20.58 -60.16
N PRO A 131 32.42 -19.32 -59.77
CA PRO A 131 32.85 -18.96 -58.41
C PRO A 131 31.75 -19.25 -57.39
N MET A 132 32.15 -19.64 -56.17
CA MET A 132 31.23 -19.95 -55.06
C MET A 132 30.26 -18.78 -54.76
N PRO A 133 28.95 -19.03 -54.57
CA PRO A 133 28.05 -18.03 -54.01
C PRO A 133 28.47 -17.69 -52.58
N ALA A 134 28.41 -16.41 -52.22
CA ALA A 134 28.54 -15.99 -50.82
C ALA A 134 27.40 -16.61 -49.99
N ASP A 135 27.73 -17.11 -48.80
CA ASP A 135 26.75 -17.65 -47.86
C ASP A 135 25.64 -16.62 -47.58
N ASP A 136 24.39 -17.00 -47.84
CA ASP A 136 23.23 -16.20 -47.44
C ASP A 136 23.22 -16.06 -45.91
N PRO A 137 22.97 -14.86 -45.35
CA PRO A 137 22.87 -14.68 -43.91
C PRO A 137 21.71 -15.52 -43.35
N PRO A 138 21.85 -16.10 -42.14
CA PRO A 138 20.82 -16.94 -41.55
C PRO A 138 19.49 -16.17 -41.41
N PRO A 139 18.34 -16.86 -41.59
CA PRO A 139 17.04 -16.22 -41.46
C PRO A 139 16.88 -15.62 -40.05
N PRO A 140 16.21 -14.46 -39.93
CA PRO A 140 15.99 -13.84 -38.63
C PRO A 140 15.24 -14.81 -37.71
N PRO A 141 15.51 -14.78 -36.39
CA PRO A 141 14.82 -15.63 -35.44
C PRO A 141 13.31 -15.37 -35.50
N PRO A 142 12.49 -16.42 -35.27
CA PRO A 142 11.04 -16.27 -35.28
C PRO A 142 10.62 -15.21 -34.26
N PRO A 143 9.58 -14.41 -34.57
CA PRO A 143 9.07 -13.42 -33.64
C PRO A 143 8.70 -14.11 -32.31
N PRO A 144 8.90 -13.41 -31.18
CA PRO A 144 8.49 -13.95 -29.88
C PRO A 144 7.02 -14.35 -29.90
N PRO A 145 6.62 -15.41 -29.16
CA PRO A 145 5.23 -15.82 -29.08
C PRO A 145 4.35 -14.63 -28.72
N ALA A 146 3.20 -14.52 -29.38
CA ALA A 146 2.21 -13.51 -29.02
C ALA A 146 1.93 -13.60 -27.51
N PRO A 147 1.80 -12.46 -26.80
CA PRO A 147 1.40 -12.46 -25.40
C PRO A 147 0.15 -13.32 -25.26
N VAL A 148 0.17 -14.28 -24.32
CA VAL A 148 -1.04 -15.00 -23.94
C VAL A 148 -1.92 -13.96 -23.24
N ILE A 149 -2.84 -13.36 -23.98
CA ILE A 149 -3.86 -12.48 -23.41
C ILE A 149 -4.77 -13.41 -22.60
N PRO A 150 -4.79 -13.33 -21.26
CA PRO A 150 -5.71 -14.14 -20.48
C PRO A 150 -7.16 -13.82 -20.92
N PRO A 151 -8.08 -14.80 -20.89
CA PRO A 151 -9.48 -14.52 -21.15
C PRO A 151 -9.99 -13.41 -20.23
N PRO A 152 -10.97 -12.59 -20.66
CA PRO A 152 -11.51 -11.51 -19.85
C PRO A 152 -11.93 -12.04 -18.47
N ASP A 153 -11.33 -11.51 -17.42
CA ASP A 153 -11.72 -11.81 -16.04
C ASP A 153 -12.91 -10.94 -15.59
N ALA A 154 -13.43 -11.22 -14.40
CA ALA A 154 -14.59 -10.52 -13.84
C ALA A 154 -14.20 -9.27 -13.00
N TYR A 155 -12.92 -8.93 -12.90
CA TYR A 155 -12.46 -7.83 -12.08
C TYR A 155 -12.80 -6.48 -12.73
N THR A 156 -13.22 -5.53 -11.92
CA THR A 156 -13.40 -4.15 -12.35
C THR A 156 -13.11 -3.20 -11.20
N GLY A 157 -12.49 -2.06 -11.52
CA GLY A 157 -12.37 -0.97 -10.56
C GLY A 157 -13.74 -0.35 -10.25
N ILE A 158 -13.88 0.31 -9.10
CA ILE A 158 -15.14 0.95 -8.71
C ILE A 158 -15.58 2.04 -9.72
N ALA A 159 -14.63 2.82 -10.24
CA ALA A 159 -14.87 3.86 -11.24
C ALA A 159 -13.98 3.62 -12.47
N PRO A 160 -14.33 2.67 -13.34
CA PRO A 160 -13.44 2.20 -14.42
C PRO A 160 -13.19 3.27 -15.50
N ASP A 161 -14.10 4.24 -15.65
CA ASP A 161 -13.95 5.35 -16.59
C ASP A 161 -13.20 6.56 -16.00
N ALA A 162 -12.80 6.52 -14.73
CA ALA A 162 -12.07 7.63 -14.13
C ALA A 162 -10.64 7.72 -14.71
N GLN A 163 -10.18 8.94 -14.98
CA GLN A 163 -8.78 9.17 -15.29
C GLN A 163 -7.95 9.10 -14.00
N ILE A 164 -6.77 8.47 -14.04
CA ILE A 164 -5.90 8.27 -12.88
C ILE A 164 -4.61 9.08 -13.04
N ILE A 165 -4.33 9.93 -12.05
CA ILE A 165 -3.05 10.61 -11.87
C ILE A 165 -2.34 9.94 -10.69
N SER A 166 -1.13 9.43 -10.92
CA SER A 166 -0.31 8.80 -9.87
C SER A 166 0.80 9.75 -9.42
N ILE A 167 0.88 10.01 -8.12
CA ILE A 167 1.97 10.75 -7.48
C ILE A 167 2.57 9.85 -6.39
N ARG A 168 3.81 9.39 -6.61
CA ARG A 168 4.58 8.65 -5.60
C ARG A 168 5.06 9.61 -4.52
N GLN A 169 4.52 9.50 -3.31
CA GLN A 169 4.87 10.36 -2.19
C GLN A 169 5.74 9.66 -1.14
N SER A 170 5.59 8.36 -0.95
CA SER A 170 6.45 7.55 -0.07
C SER A 170 6.80 6.21 -0.72
N SER A 171 7.89 5.58 -0.26
CA SER A 171 8.28 4.22 -0.62
C SER A 171 9.21 3.64 0.44
N GLN A 172 8.98 2.39 0.81
CA GLN A 172 9.85 1.67 1.77
C GLN A 172 11.18 1.22 1.14
N ALA A 173 11.29 1.24 -0.19
CA ALA A 173 12.51 0.90 -0.90
C ALA A 173 13.55 2.04 -0.88
N PHE A 174 13.13 3.25 -0.53
CA PHE A 174 13.97 4.44 -0.51
C PHE A 174 14.11 5.00 0.89
N SER A 175 15.31 5.48 1.19
CA SER A 175 15.58 6.25 2.39
C SER A 175 16.42 7.49 2.05
N PRO A 176 16.37 8.55 2.88
CA PRO A 176 17.23 9.70 2.68
C PRO A 176 18.71 9.28 2.63
N GLU A 177 19.45 9.74 1.61
CA GLU A 177 20.86 9.36 1.38
C GLU A 177 21.76 9.69 2.57
N ASN A 178 21.54 10.85 3.20
CA ASN A 178 22.30 11.30 4.34
C ASN A 178 21.41 11.36 5.58
N SER A 179 21.93 10.86 6.69
CA SER A 179 21.40 11.14 8.03
C SER A 179 21.72 12.60 8.38
N PHE A 180 20.82 13.53 8.08
CA PHE A 180 21.10 14.95 8.28
C PHE A 180 20.91 15.39 9.75
N GLY A 181 22.00 15.65 10.48
CA GLY A 181 22.00 16.48 11.70
C GLY A 181 21.74 15.76 13.04
N ASN A 182 21.49 16.55 14.09
CA ASN A 182 21.37 16.12 15.50
C ASN A 182 19.94 15.71 15.92
N GLU A 183 18.95 15.86 15.05
CA GLU A 183 17.57 15.41 15.32
C GLU A 183 17.46 13.89 15.20
N ASP A 184 16.52 13.28 15.94
CA ASP A 184 16.23 11.86 15.81
C ASP A 184 15.79 11.52 14.37
N PRO A 185 16.36 10.48 13.73
CA PRO A 185 16.03 10.13 12.35
C PRO A 185 14.54 9.84 12.10
N GLU A 186 13.80 9.33 13.09
CA GLU A 186 12.38 9.01 12.92
C GLU A 186 11.52 10.27 12.92
N THR A 187 11.79 11.21 13.84
CA THR A 187 11.09 12.51 13.87
C THR A 187 11.30 13.26 12.55
N ARG A 188 12.51 13.25 11.99
CA ARG A 188 12.78 13.88 10.69
C ARG A 188 12.11 13.18 9.53
N ARG A 189 12.08 11.85 9.51
CA ARG A 189 11.38 11.08 8.47
C ARG A 189 9.91 11.50 8.41
N LYS A 190 9.24 11.51 9.57
CA LYS A 190 7.84 11.94 9.68
C LYS A 190 7.62 13.38 9.21
N ALA A 191 8.51 14.30 9.58
CA ALA A 191 8.44 15.69 9.11
C ALA A 191 8.59 15.81 7.58
N GLY A 192 9.56 15.08 6.99
CA GLY A 192 9.76 15.04 5.54
C GLY A 192 8.57 14.43 4.79
N ASP A 193 7.95 13.40 5.36
CA ASP A 193 6.73 12.79 4.82
C ASP A 193 5.57 13.79 4.85
N ILE A 194 5.38 14.53 5.94
CA ILE A 194 4.32 15.54 6.06
C ILE A 194 4.51 16.69 5.06
N GLU A 195 5.74 17.19 4.90
CA GLU A 195 6.04 18.29 3.98
C GLU A 195 5.89 17.86 2.51
N SER A 196 6.40 16.70 2.14
CA SER A 196 6.25 16.16 0.78
C SER A 196 4.79 15.82 0.47
N MET A 197 4.03 15.30 1.45
CA MET A 197 2.59 15.09 1.33
C MET A 197 1.82 16.38 1.08
N ALA A 198 2.12 17.45 1.83
CA ALA A 198 1.49 18.75 1.61
C ALA A 198 1.70 19.25 0.17
N ARG A 199 2.93 19.16 -0.34
CA ARG A 199 3.26 19.53 -1.73
C ARG A 199 2.55 18.64 -2.75
N ALA A 200 2.47 17.33 -2.49
CA ALA A 200 1.79 16.38 -3.37
C ALA A 200 0.28 16.64 -3.45
N ILE A 201 -0.38 17.00 -2.33
CA ILE A 201 -1.80 17.39 -2.31
C ILE A 201 -2.04 18.65 -3.14
N VAL A 202 -1.21 19.69 -2.95
CA VAL A 202 -1.31 20.93 -3.75
C VAL A 202 -1.07 20.63 -5.24
N HIS A 203 -0.09 19.79 -5.55
CA HIS A 203 0.21 19.40 -6.92
C HIS A 203 -0.96 18.66 -7.57
N ALA A 204 -1.55 17.66 -6.90
CA ALA A 204 -2.74 16.95 -7.35
C ALA A 204 -3.91 17.90 -7.63
N ALA A 205 -4.20 18.80 -6.69
CA ALA A 205 -5.28 19.76 -6.83
C ALA A 205 -5.03 20.76 -7.99
N ASN A 206 -3.78 21.16 -8.23
CA ASN A 206 -3.41 22.02 -9.35
C ASN A 206 -3.48 21.32 -10.70
N MET A 207 -3.31 20.00 -10.76
CA MET A 207 -3.55 19.20 -11.96
C MET A 207 -5.04 18.98 -12.25
N GLY A 208 -5.95 19.50 -11.40
CA GLY A 208 -7.39 19.41 -11.61
C GLY A 208 -8.06 18.18 -11.00
N ALA A 209 -7.36 17.45 -10.13
CA ALA A 209 -7.92 16.32 -9.41
C ALA A 209 -9.22 16.69 -8.68
N LYS A 210 -10.27 15.89 -8.86
CA LYS A 210 -11.58 16.06 -8.21
C LYS A 210 -11.81 15.12 -7.04
N VAL A 211 -11.07 14.02 -7.01
CA VAL A 211 -10.90 13.13 -5.86
C VAL A 211 -9.41 12.91 -5.67
N ILE A 212 -8.92 12.99 -4.43
CA ILE A 212 -7.53 12.79 -4.03
C ILE A 212 -7.52 11.69 -2.98
N ASN A 213 -7.10 10.49 -3.35
CA ASN A 213 -6.90 9.35 -2.46
C ASN A 213 -5.51 9.42 -1.83
N ILE A 214 -5.41 9.31 -0.51
CA ILE A 214 -4.16 9.29 0.24
C ILE A 214 -4.07 7.97 1.02
N SER A 215 -3.31 7.03 0.47
CA SER A 215 -3.16 5.66 1.00
C SER A 215 -2.21 5.56 2.20
N GLU A 216 -1.31 6.53 2.36
CA GLU A 216 -0.27 6.53 3.38
C GLU A 216 -0.58 7.53 4.48
N VAL A 217 -0.22 7.14 5.69
CA VAL A 217 -0.40 7.98 6.87
C VAL A 217 0.88 8.03 7.70
N SER A 218 1.10 9.18 8.32
CA SER A 218 2.12 9.32 9.35
C SER A 218 1.46 9.21 10.74
N CYS A 219 1.95 8.27 11.54
CA CYS A 219 1.51 8.09 12.92
C CYS A 219 2.51 8.72 13.90
N MET A 220 1.98 9.54 14.81
CA MET A 220 2.76 10.27 15.81
C MET A 220 2.12 10.10 17.18
N SER A 221 2.93 10.14 18.23
CA SER A 221 2.41 10.25 19.59
C SER A 221 1.66 11.57 19.74
N ALA A 222 0.51 11.55 20.41
CA ALA A 222 -0.22 12.77 20.76
C ALA A 222 0.61 13.73 21.65
N LEU A 223 1.67 13.21 22.29
CA LEU A 223 2.61 14.00 23.11
C LEU A 223 3.72 14.68 22.30
N ASP A 224 3.91 14.29 21.04
CA ASP A 224 5.02 14.78 20.20
C ASP A 224 4.59 14.82 18.72
N VAL A 225 3.70 15.76 18.41
CA VAL A 225 3.17 15.97 17.07
C VAL A 225 4.05 16.99 16.34
N VAL A 226 4.58 16.60 15.19
CA VAL A 226 5.36 17.48 14.30
C VAL A 226 4.47 18.61 13.76
N ASP A 227 5.01 19.80 13.47
CA ASP A 227 4.25 20.91 12.88
C ASP A 227 3.61 20.50 11.54
N GLN A 228 2.29 20.71 11.42
CA GLN A 228 1.50 20.33 10.25
C GLN A 228 0.79 21.52 9.60
N LYS A 229 1.15 22.77 9.92
CA LYS A 229 0.48 23.96 9.35
C LYS A 229 0.46 23.96 7.83
N ALA A 230 1.58 23.62 7.20
CA ALA A 230 1.67 23.54 5.73
C ALA A 230 0.76 22.46 5.16
N LEU A 231 0.64 21.31 5.83
CA LEU A 231 -0.26 20.24 5.44
C LEU A 231 -1.73 20.64 5.62
N GLY A 232 -2.10 21.24 6.75
CA GLY A 232 -3.46 21.75 6.96
C GLY A 232 -3.84 22.81 5.92
N ALA A 233 -2.93 23.70 5.55
CA ALA A 233 -3.14 24.68 4.49
C ALA A 233 -3.32 24.01 3.11
N ALA A 234 -2.50 23.00 2.78
CA ALA A 234 -2.61 22.22 1.55
C ALA A 234 -3.95 21.48 1.45
N ILE A 235 -4.40 20.87 2.56
CA ILE A 235 -5.67 20.16 2.67
C ILE A 235 -6.84 21.14 2.47
N ARG A 236 -6.85 22.27 3.20
CA ARG A 236 -7.88 23.31 3.03
C ARG A 236 -7.91 23.82 1.59
N TYR A 237 -6.75 24.12 1.00
CA TYR A 237 -6.63 24.58 -0.37
C TYR A 237 -7.23 23.59 -1.37
N ALA A 238 -6.87 22.31 -1.25
CA ALA A 238 -7.41 21.28 -2.12
C ALA A 238 -8.93 21.08 -1.91
N ALA A 239 -9.39 21.01 -0.67
CA ALA A 239 -10.78 20.74 -0.33
C ALA A 239 -11.73 21.91 -0.65
N VAL A 240 -11.33 23.14 -0.33
CA VAL A 240 -12.18 24.34 -0.39
C VAL A 240 -11.93 25.14 -1.67
N ASP A 241 -10.66 25.47 -1.96
CA ASP A 241 -10.34 26.39 -3.06
C ASP A 241 -10.32 25.68 -4.41
N LYS A 242 -9.95 24.39 -4.43
CA LYS A 242 -9.94 23.53 -5.64
C LYS A 242 -11.11 22.58 -5.72
N ASP A 243 -11.93 22.54 -4.66
CA ASP A 243 -13.13 21.71 -4.56
C ASP A 243 -12.83 20.24 -4.86
N ALA A 244 -11.77 19.68 -4.26
CA ALA A 244 -11.38 18.27 -4.39
C ALA A 244 -11.84 17.47 -3.16
N VAL A 245 -12.42 16.29 -3.37
CA VAL A 245 -12.72 15.36 -2.26
C VAL A 245 -11.43 14.69 -1.85
N ILE A 246 -11.00 14.87 -0.59
CA ILE A 246 -9.81 14.21 -0.06
C ILE A 246 -10.25 13.00 0.75
N VAL A 247 -9.76 11.81 0.38
CA VAL A 247 -10.07 10.55 1.04
C VAL A 247 -8.75 9.98 1.57
N ALA A 248 -8.68 9.65 2.85
CA ALA A 248 -7.45 9.14 3.46
C ALA A 248 -7.69 7.82 4.20
N ALA A 249 -6.68 6.97 4.21
CA ALA A 249 -6.67 5.78 5.05
C ALA A 249 -6.71 6.15 6.54
N ALA A 250 -7.38 5.35 7.37
CA ALA A 250 -7.37 5.53 8.82
C ALA A 250 -6.02 5.17 9.46
N GLY A 251 -5.20 4.36 8.78
CA GLY A 251 -3.92 3.85 9.25
C GLY A 251 -4.00 2.39 9.72
N ASN A 252 -2.84 1.72 9.75
CA ASN A 252 -2.75 0.31 10.11
C ASN A 252 -1.90 0.13 11.39
N THR A 253 -2.38 -0.61 12.38
CA THR A 253 -1.66 -0.94 13.62
C THR A 253 -0.43 -1.83 13.41
N SER A 254 -0.35 -2.51 12.26
CA SER A 254 0.84 -3.25 11.81
C SER A 254 2.02 -2.33 11.51
N ASN A 255 1.78 -1.03 11.29
CA ASN A 255 2.85 -0.05 11.15
C ASN A 255 3.45 0.26 12.53
N LYS A 256 4.78 0.21 12.63
CA LYS A 256 5.56 0.36 13.87
C LYS A 256 5.13 1.55 14.76
N ASP A 257 4.75 2.67 14.15
CA ASP A 257 4.41 3.92 14.84
C ASP A 257 2.91 4.10 15.13
N CYS A 258 2.06 3.24 14.58
CA CYS A 258 0.61 3.35 14.68
C CYS A 258 0.08 2.50 15.83
N LYS A 259 0.10 3.04 17.06
CA LYS A 259 -0.48 2.34 18.21
C LYS A 259 -1.99 2.60 18.30
N GLN A 260 -2.78 1.57 18.53
CA GLN A 260 -4.23 1.67 18.59
C GLN A 260 -4.70 2.71 19.64
N ASN A 261 -5.70 3.51 19.29
CA ASN A 261 -6.37 4.43 20.21
C ASN A 261 -7.52 3.73 20.97
N PRO A 262 -7.94 4.26 22.12
CA PRO A 262 -9.19 3.83 22.73
C PRO A 262 -10.37 4.06 21.76
N ILE A 263 -11.30 3.10 21.75
CA ILE A 263 -12.46 3.12 20.84
C ILE A 263 -13.58 4.05 21.34
N TYR A 264 -13.71 4.23 22.65
CA TYR A 264 -14.64 5.16 23.30
C TYR A 264 -14.31 5.28 24.79
N ASN A 265 -14.71 6.39 25.41
CA ASN A 265 -14.68 6.58 26.86
C ASN A 265 -16.10 6.88 27.40
N PRO A 266 -16.74 5.93 28.12
CA PRO A 266 -18.11 6.12 28.61
C PRO A 266 -18.20 7.14 29.77
N LEU A 267 -17.07 7.52 30.37
CA LEU A 267 -17.02 8.48 31.48
C LEU A 267 -16.97 9.95 31.01
N SER A 268 -16.84 10.19 29.70
CA SER A 268 -16.72 11.52 29.10
C SER A 268 -17.87 11.78 28.10
N PRO A 269 -19.13 11.93 28.55
CA PRO A 269 -20.28 12.05 27.66
C PRO A 269 -20.27 13.30 26.75
N ASN A 270 -19.54 14.35 27.14
CA ASN A 270 -19.37 15.57 26.35
C ASN A 270 -18.28 15.45 25.27
N ASP A 271 -17.56 14.33 25.23
CA ASP A 271 -16.58 13.98 24.20
C ASP A 271 -16.95 12.62 23.58
N PRO A 272 -18.04 12.56 22.80
CA PRO A 272 -18.62 11.29 22.33
C PRO A 272 -17.70 10.51 21.37
N ARG A 273 -16.68 11.17 20.84
CA ARG A 273 -15.66 10.57 19.96
C ARG A 273 -14.32 10.35 20.68
N ASP A 274 -14.22 10.67 21.96
CA ASP A 274 -13.02 10.46 22.79
C ASP A 274 -11.75 11.14 22.21
N TRP A 275 -11.88 12.40 21.75
CA TRP A 275 -10.73 13.23 21.34
C TRP A 275 -9.69 13.37 22.45
N ALA A 276 -10.13 13.49 23.70
CA ALA A 276 -9.24 13.58 24.86
C ALA A 276 -8.47 12.27 25.14
N GLY A 277 -8.99 11.13 24.66
CA GLY A 277 -8.37 9.81 24.81
C GLY A 277 -7.33 9.47 23.73
N VAL A 278 -7.13 10.34 22.72
CA VAL A 278 -6.18 10.10 21.63
C VAL A 278 -4.75 9.99 22.15
N THR A 279 -4.08 8.89 21.80
CA THR A 279 -2.66 8.66 22.13
C THR A 279 -1.78 8.61 20.88
N THR A 280 -2.36 8.24 19.74
CA THR A 280 -1.69 8.22 18.44
C THR A 280 -2.47 9.08 17.46
N VAL A 281 -1.87 10.18 17.01
CA VAL A 281 -2.38 11.03 15.94
C VAL A 281 -2.04 10.39 14.60
N VAL A 282 -3.03 10.28 13.72
CA VAL A 282 -2.85 9.80 12.35
C VAL A 282 -3.05 10.94 11.36
N THR A 283 -2.05 11.18 10.53
CA THR A 283 -2.01 12.31 9.59
C THR A 283 -1.95 11.80 8.15
N PRO A 284 -2.80 12.29 7.21
CA PRO A 284 -3.70 13.45 7.33
C PRO A 284 -5.09 13.11 7.89
N ALA A 285 -5.33 11.87 8.32
CA ALA A 285 -6.63 11.38 8.75
C ALA A 285 -7.34 12.27 9.80
N TRP A 286 -6.60 12.85 10.75
CA TRP A 286 -7.18 13.69 11.81
C TRP A 286 -7.75 15.05 11.36
N PHE A 287 -7.49 15.49 10.12
CA PHE A 287 -8.08 16.71 9.52
C PHE A 287 -9.55 16.47 9.07
N SER A 288 -10.35 15.90 9.98
CA SER A 288 -11.69 15.34 9.69
C SER A 288 -12.74 16.32 9.15
N ASP A 289 -12.55 17.63 9.33
CA ASP A 289 -13.42 18.63 8.71
C ASP A 289 -13.26 18.68 7.17
N TYR A 290 -12.10 18.28 6.65
CA TYR A 290 -11.75 18.34 5.23
C TYR A 290 -11.48 16.98 4.59
N VAL A 291 -11.07 16.00 5.38
CA VAL A 291 -10.60 14.69 4.93
C VAL A 291 -11.62 13.62 5.32
N LEU A 292 -12.12 12.88 4.33
CA LEU A 292 -12.93 11.70 4.54
C LEU A 292 -12.02 10.52 4.91
N THR A 293 -11.88 10.26 6.21
CA THR A 293 -11.05 9.18 6.71
C THR A 293 -11.78 7.84 6.70
N VAL A 294 -11.12 6.82 6.14
CA VAL A 294 -11.70 5.51 5.84
C VAL A 294 -11.05 4.40 6.68
N GLY A 295 -11.85 3.81 7.58
CA GLY A 295 -11.52 2.59 8.30
C GLY A 295 -11.71 1.33 7.44
N ALA A 296 -11.29 0.19 7.94
CA ALA A 296 -11.38 -1.08 7.23
C ALA A 296 -12.31 -2.10 7.91
N VAL A 297 -13.08 -2.80 7.10
CA VAL A 297 -13.88 -3.97 7.49
C VAL A 297 -13.46 -5.21 6.70
N ASP A 298 -13.78 -6.39 7.22
CA ASP A 298 -13.72 -7.64 6.47
C ASP A 298 -14.88 -7.77 5.46
N ALA A 299 -14.96 -8.90 4.76
CA ALA A 299 -16.00 -9.19 3.78
C ALA A 299 -17.41 -9.33 4.43
N ASP A 300 -17.47 -9.68 5.71
CA ASP A 300 -18.72 -9.79 6.48
C ASP A 300 -19.17 -8.43 7.05
N GLY A 301 -18.33 -7.40 6.94
CA GLY A 301 -18.57 -6.07 7.45
C GLY A 301 -18.14 -5.86 8.90
N ASN A 302 -17.39 -6.80 9.49
CA ASN A 302 -16.84 -6.61 10.82
C ASN A 302 -15.65 -5.65 10.77
N PRO A 303 -15.55 -4.70 11.72
CA PRO A 303 -14.37 -3.84 11.84
C PRO A 303 -13.10 -4.66 12.07
N LEU A 304 -12.03 -4.34 11.32
CA LEU A 304 -10.72 -4.98 11.51
C LEU A 304 -9.99 -4.36 12.72
N THR A 305 -10.36 -4.74 13.95
CA THR A 305 -9.82 -4.15 15.20
C THR A 305 -8.30 -4.25 15.34
N ASP A 306 -7.73 -5.33 14.82
CA ASP A 306 -6.32 -5.66 14.96
C ASP A 306 -5.45 -5.06 13.84
N LEU A 307 -6.08 -4.35 12.90
CA LEU A 307 -5.43 -3.71 11.76
C LEU A 307 -5.83 -2.24 11.61
N SER A 308 -7.12 -1.93 11.53
CA SER A 308 -7.61 -0.56 11.30
C SER A 308 -7.44 0.30 12.56
N MET A 309 -6.70 1.39 12.42
CA MET A 309 -6.57 2.40 13.47
C MET A 309 -7.91 3.04 13.78
N ALA A 310 -8.30 3.00 15.05
CA ALA A 310 -9.46 3.72 15.55
C ALA A 310 -9.09 5.18 15.85
N GLY A 311 -10.06 6.06 15.69
CA GLY A 311 -9.90 7.45 16.09
C GLY A 311 -11.18 8.27 15.93
N PRO A 312 -11.26 9.42 16.62
CA PRO A 312 -12.38 10.34 16.53
C PRO A 312 -12.62 10.92 15.13
N TRP A 313 -11.61 10.84 14.26
CA TRP A 313 -11.64 11.33 12.89
C TRP A 313 -12.16 10.32 11.87
N VAL A 314 -12.27 9.04 12.22
CA VAL A 314 -12.77 8.01 11.30
C VAL A 314 -14.21 8.34 10.92
N SER A 315 -14.48 8.40 9.62
CA SER A 315 -15.73 8.95 9.08
C SER A 315 -16.56 7.89 8.37
N ILE A 316 -15.94 6.92 7.70
CA ILE A 316 -16.62 5.84 6.98
C ILE A 316 -15.70 4.62 6.94
N ALA A 317 -16.19 3.46 6.49
CA ALA A 317 -15.38 2.28 6.24
C ALA A 317 -15.68 1.62 4.90
N ALA A 318 -14.76 0.79 4.44
CA ALA A 318 -14.92 -0.08 3.28
C ALA A 318 -14.13 -1.38 3.48
N PRO A 319 -14.33 -2.42 2.65
CA PRO A 319 -13.53 -3.64 2.72
C PRO A 319 -12.03 -3.33 2.67
N GLY A 320 -11.24 -3.99 3.52
CA GLY A 320 -9.79 -3.77 3.62
C GLY A 320 -8.96 -5.03 3.71
N THR A 321 -9.56 -6.21 3.53
CA THR A 321 -8.89 -7.53 3.51
C THR A 321 -9.42 -8.37 2.37
N ASN A 322 -8.69 -9.43 1.99
CA ASN A 322 -9.04 -10.30 0.87
C ASN A 322 -9.24 -9.50 -0.42
N ILE A 323 -8.35 -8.53 -0.64
CA ILE A 323 -8.42 -7.63 -1.78
C ILE A 323 -7.89 -8.34 -3.02
N GLU A 324 -8.65 -8.21 -4.10
CA GLU A 324 -8.19 -8.50 -5.45
C GLU A 324 -7.94 -7.16 -6.17
N SER A 325 -6.91 -7.11 -7.00
CA SER A 325 -6.48 -5.91 -7.73
C SER A 325 -5.75 -6.29 -9.00
N LEU A 326 -5.34 -5.32 -9.80
CA LEU A 326 -4.39 -5.53 -10.88
C LEU A 326 -2.97 -5.71 -10.36
N SER A 327 -2.22 -6.59 -11.03
CA SER A 327 -0.79 -6.81 -10.82
C SER A 327 0.02 -5.57 -11.23
N ALA A 328 1.09 -5.29 -10.48
CA ALA A 328 2.07 -4.27 -10.87
C ALA A 328 3.17 -4.82 -11.79
N ARG A 329 3.25 -6.15 -11.93
CA ARG A 329 4.33 -6.85 -12.63
C ARG A 329 3.93 -7.30 -14.04
N ASP A 330 2.65 -7.53 -14.26
CA ASP A 330 2.08 -8.04 -15.51
C ASP A 330 0.61 -7.60 -15.68
N ASP A 331 -0.01 -8.01 -16.78
CA ASP A 331 -1.42 -7.72 -17.09
C ASP A 331 -2.41 -8.61 -16.31
N GLY A 332 -1.96 -9.30 -15.25
CA GLY A 332 -2.75 -10.23 -14.45
C GLY A 332 -3.45 -9.60 -13.26
N LEU A 333 -4.26 -10.42 -12.57
CA LEU A 333 -4.81 -10.09 -11.26
C LEU A 333 -3.81 -10.44 -10.15
N MET A 334 -3.89 -9.69 -9.07
CA MET A 334 -3.14 -9.88 -7.83
C MET A 334 -4.11 -9.99 -6.66
N ASN A 335 -4.01 -11.10 -5.93
CA ASN A 335 -4.73 -11.36 -4.67
C ASN A 335 -3.77 -11.70 -3.51
N ALA A 336 -2.46 -11.59 -3.74
CA ALA A 336 -1.43 -11.88 -2.77
C ALA A 336 -0.21 -10.99 -2.99
N VAL A 337 0.45 -10.61 -1.90
CA VAL A 337 1.70 -9.84 -1.91
C VAL A 337 2.76 -10.60 -1.14
N GLU A 338 4.02 -10.36 -1.46
CA GLU A 338 5.14 -10.91 -0.69
C GLU A 338 5.18 -10.25 0.70
N GLY A 339 5.00 -11.07 1.74
CA GLY A 339 5.16 -10.71 3.13
C GLY A 339 6.26 -11.52 3.79
N LYS A 340 6.63 -11.14 5.01
CA LYS A 340 7.56 -11.91 5.84
C LYS A 340 6.80 -12.66 6.94
N GLU A 341 7.00 -13.97 7.02
CA GLU A 341 6.56 -14.80 8.14
C GLU A 341 7.81 -15.38 8.81
N GLY A 342 8.26 -14.77 9.90
CA GLY A 342 9.59 -15.04 10.47
C GLY A 342 10.71 -14.58 9.52
N ASN A 343 11.60 -15.51 9.15
CA ASN A 343 12.69 -15.24 8.19
C ASN A 343 12.33 -15.58 6.75
N ASP A 344 11.16 -16.19 6.51
CA ASP A 344 10.76 -16.66 5.19
C ASP A 344 9.85 -15.64 4.49
N THR A 345 10.07 -15.46 3.19
CA THR A 345 9.17 -14.70 2.32
C THR A 345 8.01 -15.60 1.91
N LYS A 346 6.78 -15.15 2.15
CA LYS A 346 5.56 -15.89 1.81
C LYS A 346 4.53 -14.96 1.19
N LEU A 347 3.70 -15.52 0.31
CA LEU A 347 2.53 -14.83 -0.21
C LEU A 347 1.46 -14.70 0.88
N ILE A 348 1.07 -13.46 1.18
CA ILE A 348 0.01 -13.13 2.12
C ILE A 348 -1.09 -12.34 1.41
N ASN A 349 -2.33 -12.49 1.88
CA ASN A 349 -3.43 -11.70 1.35
C ASN A 349 -3.18 -10.20 1.62
N PRO A 350 -3.31 -9.32 0.61
CA PRO A 350 -3.18 -7.90 0.81
C PRO A 350 -4.30 -7.40 1.72
N GLY A 351 -3.91 -6.62 2.72
CA GLY A 351 -4.84 -6.00 3.67
C GLY A 351 -4.32 -4.66 4.15
N GLY A 352 -5.22 -3.70 4.33
CA GLY A 352 -4.88 -2.33 4.67
C GLY A 352 -6.05 -1.36 4.52
N THR A 353 -6.09 -0.36 5.40
CA THR A 353 -7.02 0.79 5.27
C THR A 353 -6.79 1.61 4.00
N SER A 354 -5.62 1.48 3.37
CA SER A 354 -5.30 2.06 2.05
C SER A 354 -6.22 1.54 0.94
N PHE A 355 -6.53 0.25 0.93
CA PHE A 355 -7.48 -0.33 -0.05
C PHE A 355 -8.91 0.17 0.21
N SER A 356 -9.30 0.27 1.49
CA SER A 356 -10.59 0.82 1.87
C SER A 356 -10.75 2.28 1.40
N ALA A 357 -9.71 3.10 1.56
CA ALA A 357 -9.68 4.47 1.05
C ALA A 357 -9.81 4.52 -0.49
N ALA A 358 -9.15 3.61 -1.21
CA ALA A 358 -9.25 3.52 -2.67
C ALA A 358 -10.68 3.18 -3.13
N ILE A 359 -11.35 2.25 -2.45
CA ILE A 359 -12.76 1.91 -2.74
C ILE A 359 -13.64 3.15 -2.57
N VAL A 360 -13.55 3.83 -1.42
CA VAL A 360 -14.34 5.05 -1.14
C VAL A 360 -14.04 6.17 -2.14
N SER A 361 -12.77 6.32 -2.55
CA SER A 361 -12.38 7.29 -3.60
C SER A 361 -13.04 6.99 -4.94
N GLY A 362 -13.13 5.72 -5.32
CA GLY A 362 -13.89 5.30 -6.50
C GLY A 362 -15.38 5.66 -6.39
N VAL A 363 -16.01 5.41 -5.23
CA VAL A 363 -17.41 5.78 -5.00
C VAL A 363 -17.58 7.30 -5.06
N ALA A 364 -16.67 8.07 -4.47
CA ALA A 364 -16.69 9.53 -4.54
C ALA A 364 -16.61 10.04 -5.98
N ALA A 365 -15.82 9.39 -6.84
CA ALA A 365 -15.74 9.71 -8.27
C ALA A 365 -17.08 9.44 -8.99
N LEU A 366 -17.73 8.31 -8.71
CA LEU A 366 -19.06 8.00 -9.26
C LEU A 366 -20.12 9.01 -8.82
N VAL A 367 -20.15 9.35 -7.52
CA VAL A 367 -21.08 10.35 -6.96
C VAL A 367 -20.85 11.69 -7.64
N ARG A 368 -19.60 12.09 -7.82
CA ARG A 368 -19.27 13.35 -8.47
C ARG A 368 -19.65 13.39 -9.94
N GLN A 369 -19.49 12.28 -10.66
CA GLN A 369 -19.94 12.17 -12.05
C GLN A 369 -21.47 12.31 -12.15
N LYS A 370 -22.21 11.67 -11.23
CA LYS A 370 -23.67 11.72 -11.22
C LYS A 370 -24.22 13.07 -10.74
N TYR A 371 -23.55 13.71 -9.79
CA TYR A 371 -23.95 14.96 -9.16
C TYR A 371 -22.83 16.02 -9.30
N PRO A 372 -22.58 16.54 -10.51
CA PRO A 372 -21.40 17.36 -10.81
C PRO A 372 -21.42 18.75 -10.14
N THR A 373 -22.57 19.19 -9.64
CA THR A 373 -22.75 20.48 -8.97
C THR A 373 -22.50 20.42 -7.47
N LEU A 374 -22.38 19.21 -6.88
CA LEU A 374 -22.09 19.08 -5.45
C LEU A 374 -20.64 19.46 -5.17
N THR A 375 -20.45 20.21 -4.10
CA THR A 375 -19.10 20.51 -3.59
C THR A 375 -18.47 19.26 -2.97
N SER A 376 -17.15 19.31 -2.77
CA SER A 376 -16.39 18.28 -2.06
C SER A 376 -17.02 17.93 -0.70
N HIS A 377 -17.43 18.94 0.07
CA HIS A 377 -18.06 18.76 1.37
C HIS A 377 -19.44 18.10 1.27
N GLN A 378 -20.24 18.48 0.27
CA GLN A 378 -21.55 17.86 0.03
C GLN A 378 -21.43 16.41 -0.43
N ILE A 379 -20.40 16.08 -1.23
CA ILE A 379 -20.09 14.69 -1.60
C ILE A 379 -19.73 13.87 -0.35
N ILE A 380 -18.87 14.40 0.53
CA ILE A 380 -18.54 13.76 1.81
C ILE A 380 -19.80 13.54 2.65
N ASN A 381 -20.63 14.58 2.84
CA ASN A 381 -21.88 14.50 3.58
C ASN A 381 -22.85 13.46 2.99
N ARG A 382 -22.93 13.38 1.66
CA ARG A 382 -23.73 12.38 0.98
C ARG A 382 -23.24 10.96 1.26
N LEU A 383 -21.93 10.72 1.12
CA LEU A 383 -21.33 9.40 1.39
C LEU A 383 -21.60 8.94 2.82
N ILE A 384 -21.36 9.79 3.82
CA ILE A 384 -21.57 9.43 5.24
C ILE A 384 -23.06 9.22 5.57
N ARG A 385 -23.98 10.00 4.99
CA ARG A 385 -25.43 9.87 5.25
C ARG A 385 -26.05 8.62 4.63
N THR A 386 -25.41 8.06 3.61
CA THR A 386 -25.84 6.84 2.94
C THR A 386 -25.10 5.59 3.38
N ALA A 387 -24.07 5.72 4.22
CA ALA A 387 -23.33 4.59 4.76
C ALA A 387 -24.22 3.71 5.65
N ARG A 388 -23.87 2.43 5.79
CA ARG A 388 -24.55 1.48 6.68
C ARG A 388 -24.00 1.60 8.09
N PRO A 389 -24.71 2.25 9.04
CA PRO A 389 -24.12 2.68 10.29
C PRO A 389 -23.90 1.52 11.27
N PRO A 390 -22.93 1.65 12.20
CA PRO A 390 -22.83 0.75 13.34
C PRO A 390 -24.03 0.90 14.27
N ALA A 391 -24.20 -0.04 15.20
CA ALA A 391 -25.29 -0.02 16.18
C ALA A 391 -25.36 1.28 17.01
N ARG A 392 -24.23 1.97 17.20
CA ARG A 392 -24.13 3.24 17.93
C ARG A 392 -24.37 4.49 17.05
N GLY A 393 -24.71 4.30 15.78
CA GLY A 393 -24.87 5.37 14.79
C GLY A 393 -23.53 5.87 14.23
N VAL A 394 -22.59 6.24 15.11
CA VAL A 394 -21.22 6.60 14.75
C VAL A 394 -20.25 6.05 15.80
N ASP A 395 -19.10 5.54 15.37
CA ASP A 395 -18.02 5.10 16.27
C ASP A 395 -16.63 5.46 15.72
N ASN A 396 -15.59 5.14 16.50
CA ASN A 396 -14.20 5.43 16.13
C ASN A 396 -13.56 4.39 15.20
N GLN A 397 -14.25 3.29 14.87
CA GLN A 397 -13.69 2.18 14.09
C GLN A 397 -14.13 2.24 12.63
N ILE A 398 -15.41 2.50 12.39
CA ILE A 398 -16.01 2.57 11.05
C ILE A 398 -16.76 3.88 10.80
N GLY A 399 -16.72 4.83 11.74
CA GLY A 399 -17.35 6.13 11.57
C GLY A 399 -18.86 6.00 11.43
N TYR A 400 -19.41 6.66 10.41
CA TYR A 400 -20.83 6.60 10.05
C TYR A 400 -21.24 5.29 9.37
N GLY A 401 -20.29 4.37 9.15
CA GLY A 401 -20.59 3.03 8.67
C GLY A 401 -19.85 2.61 7.40
N ILE A 402 -20.27 1.47 6.84
CA ILE A 402 -19.69 0.93 5.60
C ILE A 402 -20.28 1.68 4.39
N VAL A 403 -19.43 2.09 3.46
CA VAL A 403 -19.85 2.76 2.22
C VAL A 403 -20.88 1.94 1.44
N ASP A 404 -21.95 2.59 1.00
CA ASP A 404 -22.99 1.99 0.16
C ASP A 404 -23.09 2.75 -1.17
N PRO A 405 -22.44 2.26 -2.25
CA PRO A 405 -22.40 2.98 -3.52
C PRO A 405 -23.78 3.18 -4.15
N VAL A 406 -24.69 2.21 -4.00
CA VAL A 406 -26.03 2.29 -4.59
C VAL A 406 -26.85 3.34 -3.86
N ALA A 407 -26.87 3.32 -2.53
CA ALA A 407 -27.56 4.35 -1.75
C ALA A 407 -26.96 5.75 -2.03
N ALA A 408 -25.63 5.87 -2.04
CA ALA A 408 -24.91 7.10 -2.38
C ALA A 408 -25.29 7.63 -3.78
N LEU A 409 -25.60 6.76 -4.74
CA LEU A 409 -26.00 7.18 -6.08
C LEU A 409 -27.51 7.36 -6.25
N THR A 410 -28.37 6.88 -5.36
CA THR A 410 -29.82 6.82 -5.62
C THR A 410 -30.70 7.53 -4.61
N TYR A 411 -30.24 7.70 -3.36
CA TYR A 411 -31.06 8.32 -2.34
C TYR A 411 -31.26 9.81 -2.62
N ASN A 412 -32.48 10.29 -2.38
CA ASN A 412 -32.79 11.71 -2.41
C ASN A 412 -32.49 12.31 -1.03
N LEU A 413 -31.46 13.14 -0.94
CA LEU A 413 -30.99 13.76 0.28
C LEU A 413 -30.86 15.27 0.06
N PRO A 414 -31.10 16.11 1.07
CA PRO A 414 -30.69 17.50 1.00
C PRO A 414 -29.17 17.57 0.86
N ASP A 415 -28.68 18.46 -0.01
CA ASP A 415 -27.24 18.57 -0.31
C ASP A 415 -26.40 18.88 0.94
N GLY A 416 -26.99 19.61 1.89
CA GLY A 416 -26.30 20.09 3.09
C GLY A 416 -25.42 21.30 2.80
N ASP A 417 -24.60 21.67 3.77
CA ASP A 417 -23.75 22.84 3.66
C ASP A 417 -22.70 22.66 2.54
N PRO A 418 -22.42 23.69 1.72
CA PRO A 418 -21.46 23.57 0.62
C PRO A 418 -20.01 23.60 1.08
N ARG A 419 -19.73 23.97 2.34
CA ARG A 419 -18.38 24.13 2.88
C ARG A 419 -18.29 23.53 4.28
N PRO A 420 -17.11 23.02 4.67
CA PRO A 420 -16.88 22.61 6.04
C PRO A 420 -16.89 23.82 6.99
N PRO A 421 -17.11 23.59 8.30
CA PRO A 421 -17.04 24.65 9.30
C PRO A 421 -15.63 25.27 9.34
N GLU A 422 -15.50 26.54 8.93
CA GLU A 422 -14.23 27.26 8.98
C GLU A 422 -14.02 27.88 10.37
N ARG A 423 -13.13 27.30 11.18
CA ARG A 423 -12.73 27.83 12.50
C ARG A 423 -11.56 28.81 12.41
N ILE A 424 -11.60 29.73 11.44
CA ILE A 424 -10.48 30.67 11.18
C ILE A 424 -10.31 31.68 12.33
N ALA A 425 -11.35 31.89 13.15
CA ALA A 425 -11.38 32.88 14.22
C ALA A 425 -11.73 32.29 15.61
N ASP A 426 -11.66 30.97 15.78
CA ASP A 426 -11.89 30.39 17.10
C ASP A 426 -10.81 30.92 18.08
N PRO A 427 -11.21 31.41 19.27
CA PRO A 427 -10.26 31.91 20.24
C PRO A 427 -9.27 30.80 20.56
N LEU A 428 -7.97 31.13 20.53
CA LEU A 428 -6.88 30.24 20.93
C LEU A 428 -7.15 29.74 22.35
N VAL A 429 -7.73 28.56 22.47
CA VAL A 429 -7.79 27.83 23.73
C VAL A 429 -6.40 27.28 23.93
N LEU A 430 -5.56 28.04 24.63
CA LEU A 430 -4.29 27.52 25.11
C LEU A 430 -4.62 26.30 25.97
N PRO A 431 -4.12 25.09 25.62
CA PRO A 431 -4.29 23.95 26.49
C PRO A 431 -3.77 24.35 27.88
N PRO A 432 -4.47 23.99 28.97
CA PRO A 432 -3.95 24.26 30.30
C PRO A 432 -2.52 23.71 30.36
N PRO A 433 -1.57 24.45 30.97
CA PRO A 433 -0.19 24.02 31.04
C PRO A 433 -0.15 22.59 31.57
N HIS A 434 0.65 21.73 30.94
CA HIS A 434 0.77 20.33 31.36
C HIS A 434 0.89 20.29 32.88
N PRO A 435 0.05 19.51 33.59
CA PRO A 435 0.24 19.30 35.01
C PRO A 435 1.71 18.91 35.20
N GLY A 436 2.47 19.74 35.90
CA GLY A 436 3.88 19.45 36.14
C GLY A 436 3.99 18.03 36.67
N ARG A 437 5.00 17.28 36.21
CA ARG A 437 5.21 15.89 36.68
C ARG A 437 5.07 15.87 38.19
N ASP A 438 4.13 15.09 38.70
CA ASP A 438 3.97 14.94 40.14
C ASP A 438 5.25 14.29 40.68
N MET A 439 6.08 15.11 41.31
CA MET A 439 7.36 14.68 41.88
C MET A 439 7.17 14.03 43.25
N SER A 440 5.95 13.98 43.80
CA SER A 440 5.68 13.41 45.12
C SER A 440 6.18 11.96 45.25
N PRO A 441 5.96 11.05 44.28
CA PRO A 441 6.52 9.70 44.32
C PRO A 441 8.05 9.68 44.32
N VAL A 442 8.69 10.60 43.58
CA VAL A 442 10.15 10.73 43.50
C VAL A 442 10.71 11.21 44.83
N TRP A 443 10.09 12.22 45.44
CA TRP A 443 10.49 12.74 46.75
C TRP A 443 10.26 11.72 47.87
N ILE A 444 9.17 10.95 47.83
CA ILE A 444 8.92 9.85 48.76
C ILE A 444 9.97 8.74 48.57
N ALA A 445 10.31 8.38 47.34
CA ALA A 445 11.35 7.38 47.06
C ALA A 445 12.74 7.85 47.55
N LEU A 446 13.12 9.10 47.26
CA LEU A 446 14.39 9.66 47.74
C LEU A 446 14.42 9.77 49.27
N GLY A 447 13.31 10.17 49.90
CA GLY A 447 13.18 10.24 51.35
C GLY A 447 13.30 8.87 52.01
N THR A 448 12.65 7.84 51.46
CA THR A 448 12.72 6.47 51.97
C THR A 448 14.12 5.87 51.80
N ILE A 449 14.76 6.05 50.64
CA ILE A 449 16.15 5.63 50.41
C ILE A 449 17.10 6.33 51.40
N GLY A 450 16.94 7.64 51.60
CA GLY A 450 17.74 8.41 52.56
C GLY A 450 17.56 7.93 54.00
N ALA A 451 16.34 7.66 54.42
CA ALA A 451 16.04 7.13 55.76
C ALA A 451 16.64 5.74 55.98
N VAL A 452 16.53 4.84 55.00
CA VAL A 452 17.13 3.50 55.06
C VAL A 452 18.66 3.58 55.13
N ALA A 453 19.29 4.47 54.35
CA ALA A 453 20.74 4.67 54.39
C ALA A 453 21.20 5.19 55.77
N LEU A 454 20.47 6.15 56.37
CA LEU A 454 20.78 6.66 57.70
C LEU A 454 20.64 5.58 58.78
N LEU A 455 19.59 4.75 58.70
CA LEU A 455 19.41 3.62 59.63
C LEU A 455 20.52 2.58 59.48
N ALA A 456 20.97 2.29 58.26
CA ALA A 456 22.09 1.39 58.02
C ALA A 456 23.40 1.93 58.61
N VAL A 457 23.69 3.23 58.41
CA VAL A 457 24.87 3.89 59.01
C VAL A 457 24.80 3.87 60.53
N ALA A 458 23.63 4.16 61.11
CA ALA A 458 23.43 4.10 62.55
C ALA A 458 23.63 2.68 63.10
N ALA A 459 23.10 1.66 62.43
CA ALA A 459 23.28 0.26 62.82
C ALA A 459 24.76 -0.17 62.77
N VAL A 460 25.50 0.21 61.72
CA VAL A 460 26.94 -0.04 61.60
C VAL A 460 27.72 0.70 62.69
N GLY A 461 27.38 1.96 62.96
CA GLY A 461 28.00 2.76 64.02
C GLY A 461 27.79 2.14 65.41
N VAL A 462 26.56 1.71 65.73
CA VAL A 462 26.24 1.03 66.99
C VAL A 462 26.99 -0.30 67.09
N ALA A 463 27.03 -1.09 66.02
CA ALA A 463 27.77 -2.36 65.99
C ALA A 463 29.27 -2.16 66.21
N ALA A 464 29.87 -1.11 65.63
CA ALA A 464 31.27 -0.77 65.82
C ALA A 464 31.58 -0.35 67.27
N ILE A 465 30.72 0.46 67.90
CA ILE A 465 30.86 0.88 69.31
C ILE A 465 30.76 -0.33 70.26
N VAL A 466 29.77 -1.21 70.05
CA VAL A 466 29.59 -2.42 70.87
C VAL A 466 30.78 -3.38 70.73
N ARG A 467 31.31 -3.54 69.51
CA ARG A 467 32.50 -4.37 69.28
C ARG A 467 33.73 -3.81 69.99
N ASN A 468 33.94 -2.49 69.96
CA ASN A 468 35.08 -1.86 70.61
C ASN A 468 35.02 -1.98 72.14
N ARG A 469 33.82 -1.89 72.73
CA ARG A 469 33.58 -2.08 74.18
C ARG A 469 33.70 -3.53 74.67
N ARG A 470 33.67 -4.53 73.78
CA ARG A 470 33.89 -5.95 74.13
C ARG A 470 35.35 -6.37 74.03
N MET A 471 36.21 -5.52 73.45
CA MET A 471 37.65 -5.77 73.25
C MET A 471 38.52 -5.01 74.25
N GLN A 472 37.92 -4.13 75.06
CA GLN A 472 38.47 -3.52 76.27
C GLN A 472 37.90 -4.26 77.48
#